data_AF-A0A4R6ILF5-F1
#
_entry.id   AF-A0A4R6ILF5-F1
#
_cell.length_a   1.000
_cell.length_b   1.000
_cell.length_c   1.000
_cell.angle_alpha   90.00
_cell.angle_beta   90.00
_cell.angle_gamma   90.00
#
_symmetry.space_group_name_H-M   'P 1'
#
loop_
_entity.id
_entity.type
_entity.pdbx_description
1 polymer ?
#
loop_
_entity_poly.entity_id
_entity_poly.type
_entity_poly.pdbx_seq_one_letter_code
_entity_poly.pdbx_strand_id
1 'polypeptide(L)'
;MKQLLRLILFIPCFAFTQICAATYVCPPCNHPCDTTAYQQPGVCAHCGMTLVEKNEQALKDQKITVCFFLYDGVEVLDFAGPMEVFSYAGFKIITVAKTKAPLLSQGILKITPDYSIQDAPQADIFAVFGGSDDVATNDPEVISWIKSMDSATKSYFSVCTGAFILGKAGLLDQLTVTTFHKSITNLQKAVPNAKVLQNVRYVDNGRVITTAGISAGIDGALHLVSKLRGKDVAEAVAKQIEYDKYVPEQGMDLSSAEPPKTKISNKER
;
A
#
# COMPACT_ATOMS: atom_id res chain seq x y z
N MET A 1 -69.80 17.79 -38.32
CA MET A 1 -68.35 17.71 -38.06
C MET A 1 -68.10 18.15 -36.61
N LYS A 2 -67.76 17.22 -35.72
CA LYS A 2 -67.49 17.46 -34.29
C LYS A 2 -66.02 17.86 -34.12
N GLN A 3 -65.74 19.04 -33.55
CA GLN A 3 -64.39 19.40 -33.10
C GLN A 3 -64.28 19.17 -31.59
N LEU A 4 -63.31 18.34 -31.21
CA LEU A 4 -63.04 17.89 -29.85
C LEU A 4 -61.93 18.77 -29.26
N LEU A 5 -62.28 19.61 -28.27
CA LEU A 5 -61.33 20.46 -27.56
C LEU A 5 -60.65 19.62 -26.45
N ARG A 6 -59.34 19.34 -26.58
CA ARG A 6 -58.55 18.68 -25.53
C ARG A 6 -57.88 19.73 -24.64
N LEU A 7 -58.32 19.82 -23.39
CA LEU A 7 -57.69 20.62 -22.34
C LEU A 7 -56.50 19.82 -21.78
N ILE A 8 -55.27 20.32 -21.94
CA ILE A 8 -54.05 19.72 -21.36
C ILE A 8 -53.73 20.47 -20.06
N LEU A 9 -53.88 19.79 -18.93
CA LEU A 9 -53.51 20.29 -17.60
C LEU A 9 -51.98 20.15 -17.43
N PHE A 10 -51.26 21.25 -17.33
CA PHE A 10 -49.83 21.25 -16.97
C PHE A 10 -49.69 21.16 -15.45
N ILE A 11 -49.19 20.02 -14.95
CA ILE A 11 -48.78 19.85 -13.56
C ILE A 11 -47.29 20.20 -13.48
N PRO A 12 -46.87 21.21 -12.71
CA PRO A 12 -45.45 21.54 -12.57
C PRO A 12 -44.77 20.48 -11.70
N CYS A 13 -43.88 19.72 -12.32
CA CYS A 13 -42.99 18.78 -11.64
C CYS A 13 -41.89 19.58 -10.93
N PHE A 14 -42.02 19.81 -9.62
CA PHE A 14 -40.93 20.34 -8.80
C PHE A 14 -39.88 19.24 -8.63
N ALA A 15 -38.81 19.31 -9.41
CA ALA A 15 -37.61 18.53 -9.19
C ALA A 15 -36.94 19.04 -7.89
N PHE A 16 -37.05 18.26 -6.81
CA PHE A 16 -36.19 18.44 -5.64
C PHE A 16 -34.75 18.10 -6.04
N THR A 17 -33.93 19.12 -6.29
CA THR A 17 -32.47 18.97 -6.33
C THR A 17 -32.01 18.62 -4.93
N GLN A 18 -31.66 17.36 -4.72
CA GLN A 18 -31.04 16.89 -3.49
C GLN A 18 -29.62 17.48 -3.44
N ILE A 19 -29.44 18.57 -2.70
CA ILE A 19 -28.13 19.12 -2.39
C ILE A 19 -27.46 18.11 -1.46
N CYS A 20 -26.50 17.33 -1.96
CA CYS A 20 -25.64 16.52 -1.12
C CYS A 20 -24.95 17.45 -0.12
N ALA A 21 -25.31 17.37 1.16
CA ALA A 21 -24.63 18.13 2.20
C ALA A 21 -23.15 17.72 2.19
N ALA A 22 -22.27 18.70 1.98
CA ALA A 22 -20.84 18.49 2.03
C ALA A 22 -20.48 17.94 3.42
N THR A 23 -19.93 16.73 3.46
CA THR A 23 -19.39 16.17 4.69
C THR A 23 -17.99 16.74 4.86
N TYR A 24 -17.57 17.11 6.06
CA TYR A 24 -16.23 17.59 6.39
C TYR A 24 -15.51 16.54 7.23
N VAL A 25 -14.19 16.46 7.13
CA VAL A 25 -13.35 15.55 7.92
C VAL A 25 -12.18 16.32 8.51
N CYS A 26 -11.62 15.78 9.58
CA CYS A 26 -10.34 16.27 10.07
C CYS A 26 -9.23 15.82 9.09
N PRO A 27 -8.30 16.70 8.68
CA PRO A 27 -7.06 16.27 8.04
C PRO A 27 -6.34 15.23 8.92
N PRO A 28 -5.56 14.29 8.34
CA PRO A 28 -4.89 13.26 9.11
C PRO A 28 -4.03 13.84 10.25
N CYS A 29 -4.51 13.69 11.49
CA CYS A 29 -3.90 14.10 12.76
C CYS A 29 -3.13 12.95 13.44
N ASN A 30 -3.31 11.70 12.99
CA ASN A 30 -2.89 10.49 13.72
C ASN A 30 -3.56 10.37 15.11
N HIS A 31 -4.82 10.76 15.19
CA HIS A 31 -5.65 10.77 16.39
C HIS A 31 -7.04 10.20 16.05
N PRO A 32 -7.89 9.89 17.04
CA PRO A 32 -9.26 9.42 16.80
C PRO A 32 -10.11 10.36 15.92
N CYS A 33 -9.71 11.63 15.78
CA CYS A 33 -10.32 12.58 14.85
C CYS A 33 -10.30 12.14 13.38
N ASP A 34 -9.38 11.26 12.98
CA ASP A 34 -9.18 10.87 11.57
C ASP A 34 -10.36 10.10 10.98
N THR A 35 -11.20 9.49 11.82
CA THR A 35 -12.40 8.74 11.39
C THR A 35 -13.70 9.51 11.64
N THR A 36 -13.62 10.75 12.15
CA THR A 36 -14.79 11.54 12.51
C THR A 36 -15.27 12.37 11.31
N ALA A 37 -16.55 12.23 10.98
CA ALA A 37 -17.23 13.06 9.98
C ALA A 37 -17.99 14.22 10.66
N TYR A 38 -17.90 15.40 10.05
CA TYR A 38 -18.52 16.64 10.48
C TYR A 38 -19.50 17.12 9.42
N GLN A 39 -20.60 17.75 9.85
CA GLN A 39 -21.65 18.22 8.94
C GLN A 39 -21.48 19.69 8.53
N GLN A 40 -20.52 20.39 9.13
CA GLN A 40 -20.27 21.82 8.94
C GLN A 40 -18.77 22.09 8.91
N PRO A 41 -18.33 23.14 8.20
CA PRO A 41 -16.96 23.61 8.28
C PRO A 41 -16.64 24.11 9.70
N GLY A 42 -15.36 24.13 10.07
CA GLY A 42 -14.95 24.59 11.38
C GLY A 42 -13.57 24.06 11.79
N VAL A 43 -13.34 23.96 13.08
CA VAL A 43 -12.13 23.34 13.65
C VAL A 43 -12.50 22.04 14.35
N CYS A 44 -11.64 21.03 14.21
CA CYS A 44 -11.79 19.76 14.88
C CYS A 44 -11.73 19.96 16.40
N ALA A 45 -12.78 19.56 17.11
CA ALA A 45 -12.87 19.69 18.57
C ALA A 45 -11.81 18.87 19.33
N HIS A 46 -11.18 17.89 18.66
CA HIS A 46 -10.17 17.03 19.27
C HIS A 46 -8.74 17.57 19.09
N CYS A 47 -8.38 18.03 17.89
CA CYS A 47 -6.99 18.41 17.58
C CYS A 47 -6.82 19.89 17.19
N GLY A 48 -7.91 20.66 17.10
CA GLY A 48 -7.87 22.08 16.73
C GLY A 48 -7.59 22.39 15.26
N MET A 49 -7.34 21.38 14.42
CA MET A 49 -7.09 21.58 12.99
C MET A 49 -8.35 22.03 12.25
N THR A 50 -8.18 22.86 11.21
CA THR A 50 -9.30 23.27 10.34
C THR A 50 -9.84 22.04 9.60
N LEU A 51 -11.15 21.82 9.69
CA LEU A 51 -11.86 20.75 8.99
C LEU A 51 -11.81 21.01 7.49
N VAL A 52 -11.57 19.95 6.72
CA VAL A 52 -11.55 20.00 5.26
C VAL A 52 -12.82 19.35 4.73
N GLU A 53 -13.35 19.89 3.63
CA GLU A 53 -14.45 19.24 2.92
C GLU A 53 -14.00 17.84 2.51
N LYS A 54 -14.81 16.82 2.81
CA LYS A 54 -14.58 15.41 2.48
C LYS A 54 -14.73 15.26 0.97
N ASN A 55 -13.71 15.68 0.26
CA ASN A 55 -13.63 15.53 -1.17
C ASN A 55 -12.92 14.20 -1.48
N GLU A 56 -13.68 13.10 -1.45
CA GLU A 56 -13.20 11.78 -1.88
C GLU A 56 -12.63 11.83 -3.30
N GLN A 57 -13.10 12.76 -4.14
CA GLN A 57 -12.58 12.99 -5.49
C GLN A 57 -11.15 13.56 -5.45
N ALA A 58 -10.85 14.54 -4.58
CA ALA A 58 -9.50 15.11 -4.46
C ALA A 58 -8.47 14.08 -3.96
N LEU A 59 -8.87 13.18 -3.06
CA LEU A 59 -8.04 12.03 -2.65
C LEU A 59 -7.88 11.02 -3.78
N LYS A 60 -8.88 10.82 -4.64
CA LYS A 60 -8.78 9.97 -5.84
C LYS A 60 -7.91 10.60 -6.95
N ASP A 61 -7.91 11.92 -7.07
CA ASP A 61 -7.24 12.66 -8.15
C ASP A 61 -5.75 12.98 -7.86
N GLN A 62 -5.28 12.86 -6.61
CA GLN A 62 -3.87 13.08 -6.27
C GLN A 62 -2.97 12.05 -6.97
N LYS A 63 -2.05 12.48 -7.83
CA LYS A 63 -1.03 11.59 -8.40
C LYS A 63 -0.11 11.06 -7.28
N ILE A 64 -0.16 9.75 -7.05
CA ILE A 64 0.68 9.04 -6.06
C ILE A 64 1.83 8.39 -6.82
N THR A 65 3.07 8.60 -6.37
CA THR A 65 4.26 7.91 -6.91
C THR A 65 4.78 6.86 -5.93
N VAL A 66 5.02 5.65 -6.41
CA VAL A 66 5.62 4.55 -5.65
C VAL A 66 7.01 4.26 -6.17
N CYS A 67 8.00 4.40 -5.29
CA CYS A 67 9.38 3.97 -5.53
C CYS A 67 9.52 2.49 -5.20
N PHE A 68 9.77 1.68 -6.23
CA PHE A 68 10.11 0.26 -6.10
C PHE A 68 11.63 0.14 -6.05
N PHE A 69 12.20 -0.05 -4.86
CA PHE A 69 13.62 -0.29 -4.73
C PHE A 69 13.95 -1.76 -5.00
N LEU A 70 14.73 -1.99 -6.05
CA LEU A 70 15.13 -3.31 -6.56
C LEU A 70 16.65 -3.49 -6.42
N TYR A 71 17.08 -4.74 -6.30
CA TYR A 71 18.48 -5.11 -6.11
C TYR A 71 18.73 -6.51 -6.67
N ASP A 72 19.99 -6.88 -6.88
CA ASP A 72 20.34 -8.23 -7.34
C ASP A 72 19.83 -9.30 -6.37
N GLY A 73 19.16 -10.31 -6.89
CA GLY A 73 18.54 -11.38 -6.10
C GLY A 73 17.18 -11.04 -5.50
N VAL A 74 16.58 -9.89 -5.81
CA VAL A 74 15.20 -9.56 -5.41
C VAL A 74 14.21 -10.65 -5.89
N GLU A 75 13.22 -11.00 -5.10
CA GLU A 75 12.17 -11.98 -5.41
C GLU A 75 11.18 -11.43 -6.44
N VAL A 76 10.97 -12.13 -7.58
CA VAL A 76 10.16 -11.58 -8.70
C VAL A 76 8.75 -11.23 -8.26
N LEU A 77 8.07 -12.16 -7.60
CA LEU A 77 6.66 -11.99 -7.27
C LEU A 77 6.44 -11.02 -6.11
N ASP A 78 7.44 -10.82 -5.25
CA ASP A 78 7.38 -9.84 -4.17
C ASP A 78 7.17 -8.42 -4.70
N PHE A 79 7.81 -8.06 -5.83
CA PHE A 79 7.60 -6.75 -6.45
C PHE A 79 6.55 -6.79 -7.55
N ALA A 80 6.50 -7.84 -8.39
CA ALA A 80 5.59 -7.87 -9.53
C ALA A 80 4.11 -7.87 -9.10
N GLY A 81 3.77 -8.57 -8.01
CA GLY A 81 2.41 -8.60 -7.48
C GLY A 81 1.90 -7.22 -7.05
N PRO A 82 2.57 -6.53 -6.10
CA PRO A 82 2.24 -5.16 -5.72
C PRO A 82 2.32 -4.17 -6.89
N MET A 83 3.27 -4.34 -7.81
CA MET A 83 3.41 -3.48 -8.99
C MET A 83 2.16 -3.53 -9.85
N GLU A 84 1.60 -4.71 -10.10
CA GLU A 84 0.35 -4.87 -10.83
C GLU A 84 -0.79 -4.13 -10.11
N VAL A 85 -0.95 -4.35 -8.81
CA VAL A 85 -2.00 -3.71 -8.00
C VAL A 85 -1.91 -2.18 -8.05
N PHE A 86 -0.72 -1.61 -7.80
CA PHE A 86 -0.54 -0.16 -7.80
C PHE A 86 -0.69 0.45 -9.21
N SER A 87 -0.27 -0.26 -10.26
CA SER A 87 -0.45 0.17 -11.64
C SER A 87 -1.93 0.29 -12.00
N TYR A 88 -2.73 -0.75 -11.72
CA TYR A 88 -4.17 -0.74 -11.96
C TYR A 88 -4.93 0.26 -11.07
N ALA A 89 -4.39 0.60 -9.89
CA ALA A 89 -4.90 1.67 -9.03
C ALA A 89 -4.55 3.10 -9.55
N GLY A 90 -3.84 3.21 -10.67
CA GLY A 90 -3.46 4.49 -11.28
C GLY A 90 -2.28 5.17 -10.59
N PHE A 91 -1.46 4.45 -9.82
CA PHE A 91 -0.26 5.01 -9.21
C PHE A 91 0.87 5.07 -10.24
N LYS A 92 1.70 6.12 -10.16
CA LYS A 92 2.94 6.17 -10.93
C LYS A 92 3.97 5.27 -10.26
N ILE A 93 4.51 4.30 -10.98
CA ILE A 93 5.58 3.44 -10.49
C ILE A 93 6.91 3.93 -11.06
N ILE A 94 7.94 3.97 -10.22
CA ILE A 94 9.33 4.15 -10.65
C ILE A 94 10.17 3.01 -10.07
N THR A 95 11.07 2.46 -10.86
CA THR A 95 12.03 1.45 -10.38
C THR A 95 13.37 2.10 -10.08
N VAL A 96 13.93 1.80 -8.91
CA VAL A 96 15.19 2.36 -8.44
C VAL A 96 16.09 1.22 -7.99
N ALA A 97 17.37 1.27 -8.33
CA ALA A 97 18.38 0.37 -7.75
C ALA A 97 19.62 1.17 -7.34
N LYS A 98 20.65 0.51 -6.83
CA LYS A 98 21.94 1.17 -6.52
C LYS A 98 22.53 1.89 -7.74
N THR A 99 22.46 1.26 -8.90
CA THR A 99 22.92 1.81 -10.19
C THR A 99 21.89 1.51 -11.28
N LYS A 100 22.04 2.12 -12.46
CA LYS A 100 21.22 1.81 -13.64
C LYS A 100 21.64 0.54 -14.39
N ALA A 101 22.67 -0.16 -13.91
CA ALA A 101 23.08 -1.42 -14.53
C ALA A 101 21.96 -2.47 -14.40
N PRO A 102 21.78 -3.35 -15.39
CA PRO A 102 20.81 -4.43 -15.28
C PRO A 102 21.12 -5.32 -14.08
N LEU A 103 20.10 -5.67 -13.31
CA LEU A 103 20.15 -6.59 -12.18
C LEU A 103 19.45 -7.91 -12.51
N LEU A 104 19.80 -8.97 -11.80
CA LEU A 104 19.19 -10.30 -11.92
C LEU A 104 18.31 -10.59 -10.71
N SER A 105 17.00 -10.60 -10.92
CA SER A 105 16.03 -11.10 -9.94
C SER A 105 16.09 -12.64 -9.90
N GLN A 106 16.43 -13.18 -8.73
CA GLN A 106 16.63 -14.62 -8.45
C GLN A 106 17.55 -15.36 -9.44
N GLY A 107 18.45 -14.66 -10.13
CA GLY A 107 19.30 -15.25 -11.18
C GLY A 107 18.55 -15.63 -12.47
N ILE A 108 17.27 -15.25 -12.61
CA ILE A 108 16.40 -15.68 -13.73
C ILE A 108 16.00 -14.48 -14.59
N LEU A 109 15.41 -13.46 -13.97
CA LEU A 109 14.82 -12.33 -14.69
C LEU A 109 15.78 -11.14 -14.67
N LYS A 110 16.18 -10.66 -15.86
CA LYS A 110 16.97 -9.43 -16.00
C LYS A 110 16.05 -8.20 -15.98
N ILE A 111 16.37 -7.24 -15.12
CA ILE A 111 15.60 -6.01 -14.94
C ILE A 111 16.55 -4.83 -15.12
N THR A 112 16.13 -3.79 -15.86
CA THR A 112 16.87 -2.52 -15.95
C THR A 112 16.06 -1.46 -15.19
N PRO A 113 16.58 -0.89 -14.10
CA PRO A 113 15.85 0.10 -13.32
C PRO A 113 15.83 1.45 -14.03
N ASP A 114 14.77 2.24 -13.81
CA ASP A 114 14.60 3.57 -14.40
C ASP A 114 15.62 4.57 -13.83
N TYR A 115 15.90 4.46 -12.53
CA TYR A 115 16.73 5.38 -11.75
C TYR A 115 17.77 4.63 -10.91
N SER A 116 18.86 5.32 -10.57
CA SER A 116 19.74 4.91 -9.48
C SER A 116 19.43 5.69 -8.20
N ILE A 117 19.98 5.27 -7.07
CA ILE A 117 19.83 6.00 -5.81
C ILE A 117 20.38 7.44 -5.87
N GLN A 118 21.25 7.76 -6.84
CA GLN A 118 21.80 9.10 -7.03
C GLN A 118 20.89 10.04 -7.83
N ASP A 119 19.96 9.51 -8.66
CA ASP A 119 19.09 10.32 -9.52
C ASP A 119 17.59 10.00 -9.38
N ALA A 120 17.23 9.18 -8.40
CA ALA A 120 15.85 8.85 -8.08
C ALA A 120 15.06 10.11 -7.66
N PRO A 121 13.89 10.37 -8.29
CA PRO A 121 13.01 11.43 -7.83
C PRO A 121 12.35 11.06 -6.49
N GLN A 122 11.80 12.06 -5.81
CA GLN A 122 10.98 11.85 -4.61
C GLN A 122 9.72 11.04 -4.93
N ALA A 123 9.27 10.24 -3.97
CA ALA A 123 8.08 9.39 -4.08
C ALA A 123 7.23 9.47 -2.81
N ASP A 124 5.91 9.30 -2.95
CA ASP A 124 4.98 9.28 -1.83
C ASP A 124 5.09 7.99 -1.01
N ILE A 125 5.39 6.88 -1.70
CA ILE A 125 5.48 5.54 -1.12
C ILE A 125 6.84 4.93 -1.47
N PHE A 126 7.53 4.39 -0.47
CA PHE A 126 8.78 3.63 -0.67
C PHE A 126 8.53 2.14 -0.42
N ALA A 127 8.74 1.33 -1.45
CA ALA A 127 8.49 -0.11 -1.43
C ALA A 127 9.80 -0.92 -1.54
N VAL A 128 9.97 -1.90 -0.64
CA VAL A 128 11.10 -2.83 -0.63
C VAL A 128 10.63 -4.27 -0.54
N PHE A 129 11.42 -5.18 -1.09
CA PHE A 129 11.02 -6.55 -1.36
C PHE A 129 12.03 -7.54 -0.78
N GLY A 130 11.64 -8.80 -0.61
CA GLY A 130 12.55 -9.85 -0.18
C GLY A 130 13.38 -10.41 -1.32
N GLY A 131 14.04 -11.53 -1.02
CA GLY A 131 15.06 -12.13 -1.89
C GLY A 131 16.40 -12.15 -1.15
N SER A 132 17.50 -11.86 -1.86
CA SER A 132 18.83 -11.66 -1.27
C SER A 132 18.95 -10.31 -0.55
N ASP A 133 18.12 -10.07 0.47
CA ASP A 133 18.02 -8.79 1.17
C ASP A 133 19.33 -8.35 1.86
N ASP A 134 20.28 -9.27 2.06
CA ASP A 134 21.64 -9.00 2.51
C ASP A 134 22.42 -8.10 1.54
N VAL A 135 22.12 -8.13 0.24
CA VAL A 135 22.68 -7.22 -0.77
C VAL A 135 22.36 -5.77 -0.43
N ALA A 136 21.12 -5.49 -0.01
CA ALA A 136 20.68 -4.15 0.36
C ALA A 136 21.05 -3.79 1.81
N THR A 137 20.90 -4.72 2.76
CA THR A 137 21.13 -4.45 4.18
C THR A 137 22.60 -4.31 4.56
N ASN A 138 23.51 -4.89 3.79
CA ASN A 138 24.96 -4.76 3.98
C ASN A 138 25.57 -3.57 3.21
N ASP A 139 24.79 -2.88 2.39
CA ASP A 139 25.27 -1.72 1.62
C ASP A 139 24.97 -0.40 2.37
N PRO A 140 25.99 0.25 2.97
CA PRO A 140 25.77 1.47 3.74
C PRO A 140 25.30 2.65 2.89
N GLU A 141 25.63 2.69 1.59
CA GLU A 141 25.19 3.75 0.67
C GLU A 141 23.68 3.64 0.44
N VAL A 142 23.19 2.41 0.18
CA VAL A 142 21.77 2.12 0.04
C VAL A 142 21.02 2.47 1.32
N ILE A 143 21.48 2.01 2.49
CA ILE A 143 20.81 2.29 3.76
C ILE A 143 20.78 3.80 4.07
N SER A 144 21.86 4.52 3.79
CA SER A 144 21.90 5.98 3.97
C SER A 144 20.91 6.69 3.03
N TRP A 145 20.77 6.22 1.80
CA TRP A 145 19.80 6.77 0.86
C TRP A 145 18.36 6.51 1.28
N ILE A 146 18.04 5.30 1.77
CA ILE A 146 16.68 5.00 2.28
C ILE A 146 16.31 5.95 3.43
N LYS A 147 17.26 6.23 4.33
CA LYS A 147 17.07 7.17 5.43
C LYS A 147 16.84 8.61 4.95
N SER A 148 17.50 9.05 3.87
CA SER A 148 17.34 10.41 3.36
C SER A 148 15.98 10.65 2.70
N MET A 149 15.31 9.59 2.22
CA MET A 149 13.96 9.66 1.65
C MET A 149 12.85 9.89 2.68
N ASP A 150 13.11 9.73 3.97
CA ASP A 150 12.08 9.70 5.03
C ASP A 150 11.27 11.00 5.15
N SER A 151 11.92 12.15 4.94
CA SER A 151 11.25 13.46 5.07
C SER A 151 10.12 13.70 4.05
N ALA A 152 10.14 13.04 2.90
CA ALA A 152 9.14 13.18 1.84
C ALA A 152 8.25 11.93 1.67
N THR A 153 8.68 10.79 2.23
CA THR A 153 7.97 9.52 2.12
C THR A 153 6.83 9.45 3.13
N LYS A 154 5.59 9.40 2.62
CA LYS A 154 4.38 9.33 3.43
C LYS A 154 4.08 7.92 3.93
N SER A 155 4.45 6.90 3.16
CA SER A 155 4.22 5.50 3.55
C SER A 155 5.34 4.58 3.09
N TYR A 156 5.61 3.56 3.89
CA TYR A 156 6.55 2.49 3.57
C TYR A 156 5.79 1.20 3.33
N PHE A 157 6.25 0.42 2.37
CA PHE A 157 5.67 -0.87 2.02
C PHE A 157 6.79 -1.92 1.98
N SER A 158 6.60 -3.08 2.61
CA SER A 158 7.54 -4.19 2.47
C SER A 158 6.86 -5.52 2.19
N VAL A 159 7.56 -6.36 1.43
CA VAL A 159 7.20 -7.76 1.22
C VAL A 159 8.31 -8.68 1.70
N CYS A 160 7.92 -9.80 2.30
CA CYS A 160 8.82 -10.88 2.69
C CYS A 160 9.97 -10.36 3.56
N THR A 161 11.21 -10.68 3.21
CA THR A 161 12.41 -10.21 3.93
C THR A 161 12.78 -8.76 3.63
N GLY A 162 12.04 -8.04 2.78
CA GLY A 162 12.20 -6.58 2.62
C GLY A 162 12.02 -5.81 3.93
N ALA A 163 11.33 -6.38 4.92
CA ALA A 163 11.25 -5.83 6.27
C ALA A 163 12.64 -5.67 6.94
N PHE A 164 13.63 -6.51 6.64
CA PHE A 164 14.99 -6.36 7.17
C PHE A 164 15.66 -5.07 6.67
N ILE A 165 15.38 -4.66 5.43
CA ILE A 165 15.87 -3.41 4.84
C ILE A 165 15.32 -2.20 5.60
N LEU A 166 13.99 -2.18 5.85
CA LEU A 166 13.37 -1.14 6.66
C LEU A 166 13.89 -1.16 8.10
N GLY A 167 14.09 -2.34 8.68
CA GLY A 167 14.66 -2.51 10.02
C GLY A 167 16.07 -1.93 10.12
N LYS A 168 16.93 -2.22 9.14
CA LYS A 168 18.30 -1.68 9.05
C LYS A 168 18.32 -0.16 8.86
N ALA A 169 17.31 0.38 8.17
CA ALA A 169 17.11 1.83 8.05
C ALA A 169 16.57 2.48 9.35
N GLY A 170 16.22 1.70 10.38
CA GLY A 170 15.69 2.21 11.65
C GLY A 170 14.20 2.57 11.60
N LEU A 171 13.48 2.14 10.56
CA LEU A 171 12.09 2.53 10.31
C LEU A 171 11.06 1.66 11.04
N LEU A 172 11.50 0.59 11.72
CA LEU A 172 10.63 -0.39 12.38
C LEU A 172 10.68 -0.34 13.91
N ASP A 173 11.45 0.57 14.50
CA ASP A 173 11.60 0.66 15.95
C ASP A 173 10.26 0.89 16.65
N GLN A 174 9.96 0.09 17.67
CA GLN A 174 8.70 0.15 18.46
C GLN A 174 7.41 -0.06 17.66
N LEU A 175 7.51 -0.51 16.41
CA LEU A 175 6.34 -0.80 15.57
C LEU A 175 5.90 -2.26 15.71
N THR A 176 4.63 -2.52 15.39
CA THR A 176 4.15 -3.88 15.11
C THR A 176 4.33 -4.15 13.62
N VAL A 177 4.96 -5.28 13.28
CA VAL A 177 5.38 -5.64 11.91
C VAL A 177 5.23 -7.14 11.66
N THR A 178 5.39 -7.59 10.42
CA THR A 178 5.54 -8.99 10.04
C THR A 178 6.59 -9.16 8.95
N THR A 179 6.91 -10.41 8.59
CA THR A 179 7.82 -10.77 7.49
C THR A 179 7.53 -12.18 7.01
N PHE A 180 8.37 -12.72 6.14
CA PHE A 180 8.31 -14.10 5.71
C PHE A 180 8.29 -15.06 6.91
N HIS A 181 7.42 -16.08 6.86
CA HIS A 181 7.18 -16.99 7.98
C HIS A 181 8.47 -17.66 8.52
N LYS A 182 9.45 -17.98 7.66
CA LYS A 182 10.73 -18.57 8.09
C LYS A 182 11.69 -17.56 8.73
N SER A 183 11.42 -16.27 8.57
CA SER A 183 12.29 -15.18 8.99
C SER A 183 11.77 -14.41 10.21
N ILE A 184 10.61 -14.78 10.77
CA ILE A 184 10.00 -14.14 11.95
C ILE A 184 11.01 -14.01 13.10
N THR A 185 11.61 -15.14 13.52
CA THR A 185 12.59 -15.16 14.62
C THR A 185 13.82 -14.32 14.32
N ASN A 186 14.28 -14.30 13.07
CA ASN A 186 15.45 -13.54 12.67
C ASN A 186 15.14 -12.04 12.63
N LEU A 187 13.96 -11.63 12.17
CA LEU A 187 13.56 -10.23 12.16
C LEU A 187 13.39 -9.73 13.60
N GLN A 188 12.75 -10.51 14.48
CA GLN A 188 12.61 -10.13 15.89
C GLN A 188 13.96 -9.89 16.59
N LYS A 189 15.00 -10.65 16.21
CA LYS A 189 16.37 -10.42 16.69
C LYS A 189 17.00 -9.16 16.09
N ALA A 190 16.73 -8.87 14.81
CA ALA A 190 17.28 -7.72 14.10
C ALA A 190 16.65 -6.38 14.54
N VAL A 191 15.38 -6.40 14.93
CA VAL A 191 14.63 -5.23 15.43
C VAL A 191 14.01 -5.53 16.80
N PRO A 192 14.82 -5.60 17.88
CA PRO A 192 14.38 -6.13 19.18
C PRO A 192 13.26 -5.33 19.86
N ASN A 193 13.11 -4.05 19.53
CA ASN A 193 12.05 -3.20 20.08
C ASN A 193 10.73 -3.28 19.28
N ALA A 194 10.74 -3.90 18.09
CA ALA A 194 9.53 -4.12 17.31
C ALA A 194 8.78 -5.35 17.83
N LYS A 195 7.45 -5.37 17.65
CA LYS A 195 6.62 -6.56 17.86
C LYS A 195 6.44 -7.28 16.51
N VAL A 196 7.13 -8.40 16.31
CA VAL A 196 7.02 -9.16 15.05
C VAL A 196 5.91 -10.22 15.15
N LEU A 197 4.83 -10.01 14.41
CA LEU A 197 3.70 -10.93 14.33
C LEU A 197 3.97 -12.05 13.32
N GLN A 198 3.59 -13.26 13.71
CA GLN A 198 3.46 -14.44 12.85
C GLN A 198 2.00 -14.68 12.47
N ASN A 199 1.75 -15.55 11.49
CA ASN A 199 0.40 -15.97 11.06
C ASN A 199 -0.52 -14.81 10.61
N VAL A 200 0.06 -13.76 10.06
CA VAL A 200 -0.67 -12.64 9.46
C VAL A 200 -0.21 -12.46 8.02
N ARG A 201 -1.08 -11.99 7.12
CA ARG A 201 -0.69 -11.68 5.74
C ARG A 201 0.03 -10.34 5.65
N TYR A 202 -0.44 -9.35 6.41
CA TYR A 202 0.19 -8.04 6.48
C TYR A 202 -0.12 -7.37 7.82
N VAL A 203 0.65 -6.33 8.14
CA VAL A 203 0.45 -5.46 9.29
C VAL A 203 0.57 -4.02 8.80
N ASP A 204 -0.39 -3.18 9.16
CA ASP A 204 -0.40 -1.74 8.91
C ASP A 204 -0.37 -1.00 10.25
N ASN A 205 0.64 -0.16 10.47
CA ASN A 205 0.78 0.68 11.67
C ASN A 205 0.55 2.17 11.39
N GLY A 206 -0.16 2.49 10.31
CA GLY A 206 -0.44 3.84 9.87
C GLY A 206 0.56 4.29 8.80
N ARG A 207 1.86 4.19 9.09
CA ARG A 207 2.93 4.68 8.21
C ARG A 207 3.65 3.56 7.45
N VAL A 208 3.83 2.40 8.08
CA VAL A 208 4.54 1.26 7.49
C VAL A 208 3.60 0.08 7.35
N ILE A 209 3.52 -0.46 6.13
CA ILE A 209 2.81 -1.68 5.82
C ILE A 209 3.87 -2.76 5.55
N THR A 210 3.99 -3.72 6.46
CA THR A 210 4.84 -4.89 6.24
C THR A 210 3.98 -6.09 5.89
N THR A 211 4.36 -6.86 4.88
CA THR A 211 3.63 -8.05 4.45
C THR A 211 4.47 -9.30 4.64
N ALA A 212 3.81 -10.46 4.73
CA ALA A 212 4.46 -11.75 4.85
C ALA A 212 5.09 -12.18 3.50
N GLY A 213 5.12 -13.48 3.20
CA GLY A 213 5.78 -13.97 1.99
C GLY A 213 5.01 -13.73 0.70
N ILE A 214 5.71 -13.31 -0.34
CA ILE A 214 5.37 -13.52 -1.75
C ILE A 214 3.96 -13.02 -2.10
N SER A 215 2.97 -13.92 -2.13
CA SER A 215 1.59 -13.57 -2.47
C SER A 215 0.94 -12.58 -1.49
N ALA A 216 1.44 -12.51 -0.25
CA ALA A 216 0.90 -11.60 0.76
C ALA A 216 1.15 -10.12 0.41
N GLY A 217 2.15 -9.85 -0.45
CA GLY A 217 2.38 -8.52 -1.01
C GLY A 217 1.20 -8.00 -1.81
N ILE A 218 0.47 -8.88 -2.52
CA ILE A 218 -0.71 -8.49 -3.31
C ILE A 218 -1.82 -7.98 -2.38
N ASP A 219 -2.10 -8.69 -1.29
CA ASP A 219 -3.13 -8.27 -0.33
C ASP A 219 -2.76 -7.00 0.41
N GLY A 220 -1.49 -6.87 0.82
CA GLY A 220 -1.02 -5.64 1.43
C GLY A 220 -1.09 -4.44 0.49
N ALA A 221 -0.81 -4.65 -0.81
CA ALA A 221 -0.95 -3.60 -1.82
C ALA A 221 -2.42 -3.22 -2.02
N LEU A 222 -3.34 -4.17 -2.10
CA LEU A 222 -4.79 -3.91 -2.19
C LEU A 222 -5.33 -3.22 -0.94
N HIS A 223 -4.83 -3.59 0.24
CA HIS A 223 -5.11 -2.87 1.49
C HIS A 223 -4.63 -1.42 1.43
N LEU A 224 -3.42 -1.17 0.95
CA LEU A 224 -2.89 0.19 0.81
C LEU A 224 -3.66 1.00 -0.25
N VAL A 225 -4.07 0.39 -1.36
CA VAL A 225 -4.98 1.02 -2.34
C VAL A 225 -6.31 1.37 -1.68
N SER A 226 -6.91 0.45 -0.92
CA SER A 226 -8.16 0.68 -0.21
C SER A 226 -8.06 1.88 0.73
N LYS A 227 -6.95 1.98 1.49
CA LYS A 227 -6.66 3.08 2.40
C LYS A 227 -6.52 4.44 1.70
N LEU A 228 -5.91 4.47 0.51
CA LEU A 228 -5.57 5.71 -0.18
C LEU A 228 -6.60 6.16 -1.22
N ARG A 229 -7.35 5.21 -1.81
CA ARG A 229 -8.30 5.44 -2.91
C ARG A 229 -9.73 5.00 -2.62
N GLY A 230 -9.94 4.32 -1.50
CA GLY A 230 -11.24 3.75 -1.14
C GLY A 230 -11.34 2.26 -1.49
N LYS A 231 -12.18 1.57 -0.72
CA LYS A 231 -12.45 0.13 -0.85
C LYS A 231 -13.01 -0.24 -2.22
N ASP A 232 -13.84 0.62 -2.79
CA ASP A 232 -14.41 0.46 -4.14
C ASP A 232 -13.31 0.35 -5.22
N VAL A 233 -12.27 1.17 -5.12
CA VAL A 233 -11.13 1.13 -6.05
C VAL A 233 -10.32 -0.16 -5.86
N ALA A 234 -10.05 -0.56 -4.61
CA ALA A 234 -9.32 -1.80 -4.34
C ALA A 234 -10.07 -3.05 -4.85
N GLU A 235 -11.38 -3.12 -4.63
CA GLU A 235 -12.22 -4.21 -5.15
C GLU A 235 -12.30 -4.22 -6.68
N ALA A 236 -12.38 -3.04 -7.31
CA ALA A 236 -12.33 -2.91 -8.76
C ALA A 236 -10.99 -3.37 -9.33
N VAL A 237 -9.87 -3.00 -8.71
CA VAL A 237 -8.53 -3.47 -9.09
C VAL A 237 -8.43 -4.98 -8.93
N ALA A 238 -8.80 -5.54 -7.78
CA ALA A 238 -8.77 -6.99 -7.54
C ALA A 238 -9.59 -7.74 -8.59
N LYS A 239 -10.78 -7.25 -8.93
CA LYS A 239 -11.61 -7.82 -10.00
C LYS A 239 -10.95 -7.70 -11.37
N GLN A 240 -10.34 -6.56 -11.69
CA GLN A 240 -9.71 -6.31 -12.98
C GLN A 240 -8.50 -7.21 -13.24
N ILE A 241 -7.74 -7.53 -12.19
CA ILE A 241 -6.60 -8.46 -12.25
C ILE A 241 -7.00 -9.92 -11.95
N GLU A 242 -8.31 -10.20 -11.87
CA GLU A 242 -8.89 -11.52 -11.57
C GLU A 242 -8.35 -12.16 -10.26
N TYR A 243 -8.05 -11.34 -9.26
CA TYR A 243 -7.57 -11.78 -7.95
C TYR A 243 -8.74 -12.05 -6.99
N ASP A 244 -9.17 -13.31 -6.95
CA ASP A 244 -10.34 -13.79 -6.20
C ASP A 244 -10.12 -13.97 -4.68
N LYS A 245 -8.87 -13.86 -4.22
CA LYS A 245 -8.48 -14.05 -2.81
C LYS A 245 -8.55 -12.79 -1.95
N TYR A 246 -8.82 -11.63 -2.54
CA TYR A 246 -8.88 -10.39 -1.76
C TYR A 246 -10.11 -10.37 -0.86
N VAL A 247 -9.88 -10.48 0.45
CA VAL A 247 -10.90 -10.22 1.46
C VAL A 247 -10.46 -8.99 2.26
N PRO A 248 -11.21 -7.87 2.18
CA PRO A 248 -10.92 -6.68 2.95
C PRO A 248 -10.73 -7.00 4.44
N GLU A 249 -9.75 -6.36 5.07
CA GLU A 249 -9.50 -6.44 6.52
C GLU A 249 -8.98 -7.80 7.04
N GLN A 250 -8.76 -8.81 6.20
CA GLN A 250 -8.14 -10.10 6.60
C GLN A 250 -6.64 -10.02 6.92
N GLY A 251 -6.11 -8.83 7.23
CA GLY A 251 -4.80 -8.63 7.84
C GLY A 251 -4.60 -9.32 9.19
N MET A 252 -5.62 -9.99 9.74
CA MET A 252 -5.54 -10.79 10.97
C MET A 252 -6.09 -12.23 10.76
N ASP A 253 -5.17 -13.20 10.84
CA ASP A 253 -5.25 -14.67 11.02
C ASP A 253 -6.30 -15.53 10.25
N LEU A 254 -5.78 -16.54 9.54
CA LEU A 254 -6.52 -17.73 9.08
C LEU A 254 -6.05 -18.96 9.88
N SER A 255 -6.38 -19.01 11.17
CA SER A 255 -6.35 -20.26 11.95
C SER A 255 -7.46 -21.25 11.55
N SER A 256 -8.21 -20.97 10.48
CA SER A 256 -9.33 -21.78 10.00
C SER A 256 -9.06 -22.59 8.71
N ALA A 257 -7.82 -22.67 8.23
CA ALA A 257 -7.47 -23.61 7.17
C ALA A 257 -6.20 -24.38 7.52
N GLU A 258 -6.34 -25.68 7.81
CA GLU A 258 -5.18 -26.58 7.81
C GLU A 258 -4.44 -26.45 6.47
N PRO A 259 -3.10 -26.30 6.48
CA PRO A 259 -2.34 -26.23 5.24
C PRO A 259 -2.44 -27.58 4.50
N PRO A 260 -2.63 -27.59 3.16
CA PRO A 260 -2.56 -28.83 2.40
C PRO A 260 -1.20 -29.50 2.61
N LYS A 261 -1.23 -30.77 3.04
CA LYS A 261 -0.06 -31.62 3.24
C LYS A 261 0.59 -31.95 1.89
N THR A 262 1.36 -31.03 1.35
CA THR A 262 2.20 -31.27 0.19
C THR A 262 3.63 -30.84 0.49
N LYS A 263 4.52 -31.84 0.58
CA LYS A 263 5.96 -31.62 0.63
C LYS A 263 6.38 -30.99 -0.70
N ILE A 264 6.73 -29.71 -0.68
CA ILE A 264 7.49 -29.09 -1.77
C ILE A 264 8.93 -29.55 -1.58
N SER A 265 9.40 -30.42 -2.48
CA SER A 265 10.80 -30.80 -2.55
C SER A 265 11.62 -29.59 -3.01
N ASN A 266 12.41 -29.00 -2.12
CA ASN A 266 13.49 -28.12 -2.55
C ASN A 266 14.53 -29.00 -3.24
N LYS A 267 14.66 -28.84 -4.55
CA LYS A 267 15.80 -29.36 -5.30
C LYS A 267 16.78 -28.21 -5.43
N GLU A 268 17.91 -28.33 -4.75
CA GLU A 268 19.07 -27.46 -4.91
C GLU A 268 19.43 -27.35 -6.40
N ARG A 269 19.59 -26.10 -6.87
CA ARG A 269 20.48 -25.72 -7.95
C ARG A 269 21.08 -24.37 -7.62
#